data_AF-A0A930ZJE9-F1
#
_entry.id   AF-A0A930ZJE9-F1
#
_cell.length_a   1.000
_cell.length_b   1.000
_cell.length_c   1.000
_cell.angle_alpha   90.00
_cell.angle_beta   90.00
_cell.angle_gamma   90.00
#
_symmetry.space_group_name_H-M   'P 1'
#
loop_
_entity.id
_entity.type
_entity.pdbx_description
1 polymer ?
#
loop_
_entity_poly.entity_id
_entity_poly.type
_entity_poly.pdbx_seq_one_letter_code
_entity_poly.pdbx_strand_id
1 'polypeptide(L)'
;MESYFTQPHPPALASLQTALAGVQAAMNHLRRPPKTQGQPHEQLQFLLSEVYTHLEELERYLHPSQTLGEAQWLELHLLGHPEVRMGKAVLELRPRFVELLCVLALHPEGLTSEQLTLAVWGEAGETGCAKTELHRLRQWVPLSSRPYRIQVSVAADFLEVIEMLRRGCLRQALGLYKGPLLPRSQAPEIVETRVWLEESLREAVLCSGEGELVWALAERLGTDLELWELALELLPDQDSRHPLASVQVNRLKTHW
;
A
#
# COMPACT_ATOMS: atom_id res chain seq x y z
N MET A 1 -9.05 23.83 -0.04
CA MET A 1 -9.92 23.14 0.94
C MET A 1 -10.92 22.33 0.15
N GLU A 2 -10.68 21.03 0.03
CA GLU A 2 -11.70 19.98 0.01
C GLU A 2 -10.96 18.65 -0.18
N SER A 3 -10.72 18.01 0.96
CA SER A 3 -10.04 16.73 1.08
C SER A 3 -11.04 15.62 0.73
N TYR A 4 -10.84 14.93 -0.39
CA TYR A 4 -11.56 13.68 -0.64
C TYR A 4 -10.96 12.59 0.25
N PHE A 5 -11.55 12.48 1.44
CA PHE A 5 -11.55 11.28 2.24
C PHE A 5 -11.91 10.09 1.34
N THR A 6 -11.05 9.08 1.29
CA THR A 6 -11.41 7.74 0.86
C THR A 6 -12.62 7.32 1.70
N GLN A 7 -13.82 7.32 1.12
CA GLN A 7 -15.02 6.90 1.83
C GLN A 7 -14.87 5.43 2.22
N PRO A 8 -15.24 5.05 3.46
CA PRO A 8 -15.35 3.64 3.84
C PRO A 8 -16.33 2.94 2.89
N HIS A 9 -16.05 1.68 2.54
CA HIS A 9 -17.02 0.80 1.86
C HIS A 9 -18.43 0.96 2.50
N PRO A 10 -19.53 1.03 1.71
CA PRO A 10 -20.87 1.38 2.21
C PRO A 10 -21.41 0.62 3.44
N PRO A 11 -21.09 -0.66 3.72
CA PRO A 11 -21.49 -1.31 4.98
C PRO A 11 -20.77 -0.77 6.24
N ALA A 12 -19.61 -0.13 6.10
CA ALA A 12 -18.84 0.42 7.22
C ALA A 12 -19.36 1.79 7.71
N LEU A 13 -19.81 2.66 6.79
CA LEU A 13 -20.34 3.98 7.14
C LEU A 13 -21.65 3.91 7.93
N ALA A 14 -22.59 3.04 7.52
CA ALA A 14 -23.86 2.87 8.23
C ALA A 14 -23.68 2.34 9.66
N SER A 15 -22.71 1.44 9.86
CA SER A 15 -22.39 0.87 11.16
C SER A 15 -21.73 1.92 12.08
N LEU A 16 -20.81 2.73 11.55
CA LEU A 16 -20.18 3.85 12.26
C LEU A 16 -21.18 4.94 12.67
N GLN A 17 -22.12 5.28 11.77
CA GLN A 17 -23.19 6.24 12.06
C GLN A 17 -24.13 5.74 13.17
N THR A 18 -24.41 4.44 13.17
CA THR A 18 -25.26 3.81 14.19
C THR A 18 -24.59 3.82 15.57
N ALA A 19 -23.31 3.45 15.64
CA ALA A 19 -22.54 3.45 16.89
C ALA A 19 -22.34 4.88 17.44
N LEU A 20 -22.07 5.87 16.58
CA LEU A 20 -21.96 7.28 16.98
C LEU A 20 -23.29 7.83 17.52
N ALA A 21 -24.42 7.48 16.89
CA ALA A 21 -25.75 7.86 17.37
C ALA A 21 -26.07 7.25 18.75
N GLY A 22 -25.65 6.00 19.00
CA GLY A 22 -25.78 5.32 20.30
C GLY A 22 -25.03 6.05 21.42
N VAL A 23 -23.75 6.41 21.19
CA VAL A 23 -22.95 7.16 22.18
C VAL A 23 -23.57 8.54 22.47
N GLN A 24 -24.03 9.25 21.44
CA GLN A 24 -24.64 10.57 21.61
C GLN A 24 -25.96 10.52 22.40
N ALA A 25 -26.80 9.51 22.16
CA ALA A 25 -28.03 9.30 22.91
C ALA A 25 -27.75 9.02 24.40
N ALA A 26 -26.82 8.10 24.69
CA ALA A 26 -26.47 7.74 26.07
C ALA A 26 -25.80 8.91 26.83
N MET A 27 -24.93 9.69 26.17
CA MET A 27 -24.37 10.93 26.74
C MET A 27 -25.45 11.99 27.03
N ASN A 28 -26.48 12.10 26.19
CA ASN A 28 -27.60 13.02 26.42
C ASN A 28 -28.44 12.60 27.63
N HIS A 29 -28.63 11.30 27.86
CA HIS A 29 -29.29 10.75 29.05
C HIS A 29 -28.48 11.01 30.34
N LEU A 30 -27.15 10.95 30.30
CA LEU A 30 -26.30 11.33 31.43
C LEU A 30 -26.36 12.83 31.76
N ARG A 31 -26.51 13.69 30.75
CA ARG A 31 -26.70 15.14 30.96
C ARG A 31 -28.11 15.51 31.44
N ARG A 32 -29.12 14.69 31.13
CA ARG A 32 -30.52 14.88 31.54
C ARG A 32 -31.13 13.53 31.94
N PRO A 33 -30.95 13.11 33.21
CA PRO A 33 -31.46 11.82 33.66
C PRO A 33 -33.00 11.79 33.55
N PRO A 34 -33.59 10.72 33.00
CA PRO A 34 -35.04 10.60 32.92
C PRO A 34 -35.66 10.50 34.33
N LYS A 35 -36.86 11.07 34.52
CA LYS A 35 -37.56 11.12 35.82
C LYS A 35 -38.19 9.78 36.26
N THR A 36 -37.67 8.64 35.80
CA THR A 36 -38.29 7.32 36.02
C THR A 36 -37.81 6.62 37.30
N GLN A 37 -38.73 5.89 37.91
CA GLN A 37 -38.59 5.17 39.19
C GLN A 37 -37.62 3.98 39.06
N GLY A 38 -36.36 4.19 39.41
CA GLY A 38 -35.34 3.15 39.59
C GLY A 38 -34.26 3.69 40.52
N GLN A 39 -33.53 2.82 41.22
CA GLN A 39 -32.48 3.31 42.11
C GLN A 39 -31.42 4.08 41.29
N PRO A 40 -31.01 5.29 41.70
CA PRO A 40 -30.14 6.16 40.89
C PRO A 40 -28.84 5.49 40.46
N HIS A 41 -28.32 4.58 41.29
CA HIS A 41 -27.09 3.85 41.05
C HIS A 41 -27.23 2.81 39.92
N GLU A 42 -28.35 2.11 39.84
CA GLU A 42 -28.61 1.11 38.79
C GLU A 42 -28.81 1.78 37.43
N GLN A 43 -29.46 2.95 37.40
CA GLN A 43 -29.63 3.75 36.18
C GLN A 43 -28.30 4.30 35.66
N LEU A 44 -27.43 4.79 36.56
CA LEU A 44 -26.08 5.22 36.20
C LEU A 44 -25.24 4.05 35.68
N GLN A 45 -25.34 2.87 36.29
CA GLN A 45 -24.65 1.67 35.82
C GLN A 45 -25.13 1.20 34.45
N PHE A 46 -26.44 1.24 34.20
CA PHE A 46 -27.02 0.90 32.90
C PHE A 46 -26.56 1.86 31.80
N LEU A 47 -26.67 3.17 32.05
CA LEU A 47 -26.26 4.20 31.07
C LEU A 47 -24.75 4.18 30.82
N LEU A 48 -23.93 3.94 31.84
CA LEU A 48 -22.49 3.75 31.65
C LEU A 48 -22.19 2.49 30.84
N SER A 49 -22.86 1.37 31.12
CA SER A 49 -22.72 0.14 30.33
C SER A 49 -23.07 0.37 28.86
N GLU A 50 -24.10 1.14 28.57
CA GLU A 50 -24.55 1.47 27.21
C GLU A 50 -23.55 2.38 26.48
N VAL A 51 -22.99 3.38 27.17
CA VAL A 51 -21.88 4.22 26.64
C VAL A 51 -20.64 3.38 26.36
N TYR A 52 -20.22 2.52 27.29
CA TYR A 52 -19.05 1.66 27.12
C TYR A 52 -19.24 0.66 25.97
N THR A 53 -20.43 0.07 25.81
CA THR A 53 -20.73 -0.86 24.71
C THR A 53 -20.56 -0.20 23.34
N HIS A 54 -21.07 1.03 23.18
CA HIS A 54 -20.96 1.74 21.90
C HIS A 54 -19.58 2.37 21.67
N LEU A 55 -18.87 2.75 22.74
CA LEU A 55 -17.46 3.14 22.64
C LEU A 55 -16.59 1.95 22.21
N GLU A 56 -16.82 0.75 22.75
CA GLU A 56 -16.13 -0.47 22.33
C GLU A 56 -16.43 -0.83 20.87
N GLU A 57 -17.66 -0.61 20.38
CA GLU A 57 -17.98 -0.78 18.96
C GLU A 57 -17.22 0.22 18.08
N LEU A 58 -17.17 1.50 18.45
CA LEU A 58 -16.43 2.53 17.70
C LEU A 58 -14.92 2.29 17.73
N GLU A 59 -14.36 1.90 18.89
CA GLU A 59 -12.96 1.50 19.02
C GLU A 59 -12.65 0.27 18.16
N ARG A 60 -13.55 -0.69 18.02
CA ARG A 60 -13.38 -1.86 17.14
C ARG A 60 -13.31 -1.50 15.65
N TYR A 61 -13.88 -0.37 15.25
CA TYR A 61 -13.80 0.13 13.87
C TYR A 61 -12.62 1.09 13.63
N LEU A 62 -12.23 1.89 14.62
CA LEU A 62 -11.08 2.81 14.53
C LEU A 62 -9.75 2.10 14.83
N HIS A 63 -9.79 1.05 15.66
CA HIS A 63 -8.69 0.19 16.08
C HIS A 63 -9.17 -1.27 16.15
N PRO A 64 -9.18 -2.01 15.03
CA PRO A 64 -9.64 -3.42 14.99
C PRO A 64 -8.79 -4.41 15.81
N SER A 65 -7.86 -3.94 16.64
CA SER A 65 -6.73 -4.69 17.16
C SER A 65 -6.91 -5.30 18.55
N GLN A 66 -8.06 -5.17 19.23
CA GLN A 66 -8.14 -5.54 20.66
C GLN A 66 -9.05 -6.72 21.04
N THR A 67 -9.87 -7.28 20.14
CA THR A 67 -10.73 -8.45 20.50
C THR A 67 -10.77 -9.61 19.51
N LEU A 68 -9.84 -9.68 18.54
CA LEU A 68 -9.58 -10.89 17.77
C LEU A 68 -8.08 -11.16 17.87
N GLY A 69 -7.68 -12.42 18.08
CA GLY A 69 -6.26 -12.80 18.12
C GLY A 69 -5.50 -12.12 16.98
N GLU A 70 -4.46 -11.36 17.33
CA GLU A 70 -3.59 -10.56 16.46
C GLU A 70 -4.09 -10.42 15.02
N ALA A 71 -4.77 -9.32 14.68
CA ALA A 71 -5.11 -9.03 13.29
C ALA A 71 -3.80 -8.97 12.47
N GLN A 72 -3.45 -10.08 11.83
CA GLN A 72 -2.26 -10.22 11.02
C GLN A 72 -2.49 -9.45 9.72
N TRP A 73 -1.58 -8.53 9.40
CA TRP A 73 -1.51 -7.87 8.10
C TRP A 73 -0.13 -8.14 7.50
N LEU A 74 -0.10 -8.20 6.17
CA LEU A 74 1.11 -8.40 5.39
C LEU A 74 1.59 -7.06 4.85
N GLU A 75 2.81 -6.64 5.21
CA GLU A 75 3.46 -5.47 4.63
C GLU A 75 4.49 -5.93 3.60
N LEU A 76 4.41 -5.36 2.40
CA LEU A 76 5.29 -5.63 1.27
C LEU A 76 6.01 -4.34 0.91
N HIS A 77 7.29 -4.25 1.27
CA HIS A 77 8.18 -3.18 0.84
C HIS A 77 9.04 -3.72 -0.30
N LEU A 78 8.61 -3.56 -1.55
CA LEU A 78 9.22 -4.23 -2.71
C LEU A 78 9.90 -3.27 -3.69
N LEU A 79 9.80 -1.96 -3.45
CA LEU A 79 10.49 -0.93 -4.22
C LEU A 79 11.90 -0.72 -3.69
N GLY A 80 12.91 -1.03 -4.51
CA GLY A 80 14.32 -0.94 -4.11
C GLY A 80 14.77 -2.18 -3.32
N HIS A 81 14.86 -2.08 -2.00
CA HIS A 81 15.34 -3.16 -1.13
C HIS A 81 14.16 -3.96 -0.55
N PRO A 82 13.93 -5.20 -1.00
CA PRO A 82 12.73 -5.94 -0.62
C PRO A 82 12.73 -6.38 0.85
N GLU A 83 11.66 -6.05 1.56
CA GLU A 83 11.34 -6.54 2.90
C GLU A 83 9.88 -6.99 2.96
N VAL A 84 9.62 -8.14 3.58
CA VAL A 84 8.27 -8.66 3.80
C VAL A 84 8.04 -8.81 5.29
N ARG A 85 6.93 -8.28 5.79
CA ARG A 85 6.58 -8.32 7.22
C ARG A 85 5.19 -8.90 7.43
N MET A 86 5.05 -9.71 8.47
CA MET A 86 3.76 -10.19 8.98
C MET A 86 3.55 -9.60 10.37
N GLY A 87 2.67 -8.60 10.47
CA GLY A 87 2.56 -7.77 11.67
C GLY A 87 3.92 -7.15 12.03
N LYS A 88 4.48 -7.54 13.19
CA LYS A 88 5.79 -7.02 13.65
C LYS A 88 6.99 -7.84 13.17
N ALA A 89 6.79 -9.04 12.63
CA ALA A 89 7.85 -9.96 12.28
C ALA A 89 8.30 -9.76 10.83
N VAL A 90 9.62 -9.58 10.62
CA VAL A 90 10.23 -9.64 9.27
C VAL A 90 10.35 -11.11 8.86
N LEU A 91 9.90 -11.42 7.64
CA LEU A 91 9.95 -12.78 7.09
C LEU A 91 11.16 -12.91 6.16
N GLU A 92 12.06 -13.85 6.48
CA GLU A 92 13.16 -14.23 5.59
C GLU A 92 12.65 -15.19 4.50
N LEU A 93 12.15 -14.62 3.41
CA LEU A 93 11.59 -15.38 2.30
C LEU A 93 12.58 -15.54 1.15
N ARG A 94 12.51 -16.69 0.48
CA ARG A 94 13.23 -16.90 -0.78
C ARG A 94 12.72 -15.91 -1.84
N PRO A 95 13.54 -15.46 -2.81
CA PRO A 95 13.10 -14.50 -3.84
C PRO A 95 11.81 -14.91 -4.54
N ARG A 96 11.67 -16.20 -4.89
CA ARG A 96 10.46 -16.72 -5.54
C ARG A 96 9.18 -16.55 -4.71
N PHE A 97 9.28 -16.60 -3.38
CA PHE A 97 8.13 -16.37 -2.50
C PHE A 97 7.73 -14.88 -2.48
N VAL A 98 8.71 -13.98 -2.49
CA VAL A 98 8.46 -12.55 -2.58
C VAL A 98 7.79 -12.21 -3.92
N GLU A 99 8.24 -12.82 -5.01
CA GLU A 99 7.60 -12.69 -6.33
C GLU A 99 6.15 -13.19 -6.33
N LEU A 100 5.89 -14.36 -5.73
CA LEU A 100 4.52 -14.89 -5.59
C LEU A 100 3.62 -13.96 -4.77
N LEU A 101 4.13 -13.38 -3.68
CA LEU A 101 3.37 -12.42 -2.88
C LEU A 101 3.11 -11.12 -3.64
N CYS A 102 4.08 -10.63 -4.40
CA CYS A 102 3.93 -9.45 -5.28
C CYS A 102 2.79 -9.67 -6.28
N VAL A 103 2.82 -10.80 -7.01
CA VAL A 103 1.79 -11.16 -7.99
C VAL A 103 0.42 -11.33 -7.32
N LEU A 104 0.34 -12.03 -6.19
CA LEU A 104 -0.93 -12.18 -5.49
C LEU A 104 -1.47 -10.86 -4.92
N ALA A 105 -0.59 -9.90 -4.59
CA ALA A 105 -1.00 -8.56 -4.15
C ALA A 105 -1.54 -7.71 -5.30
N LEU A 106 -1.01 -7.89 -6.53
CA LEU A 106 -1.57 -7.29 -7.76
C LEU A 106 -2.97 -7.84 -8.08
N HIS A 107 -3.26 -9.08 -7.64
CA HIS A 107 -4.50 -9.80 -7.90
C HIS A 107 -5.27 -10.15 -6.62
N PRO A 108 -5.88 -9.18 -5.93
CA PRO A 108 -6.66 -9.44 -4.71
C PRO A 108 -7.87 -10.35 -4.95
N GLU A 109 -8.42 -10.38 -6.15
CA GLU A 109 -9.45 -11.32 -6.61
C GLU A 109 -8.94 -12.76 -6.78
N GLY A 110 -7.63 -12.96 -6.75
CA GLY A 110 -6.95 -14.24 -6.78
C GLY A 110 -6.78 -14.87 -8.15
N LEU A 111 -5.81 -15.77 -8.21
CA LEU A 111 -5.38 -16.41 -9.46
C LEU A 111 -5.60 -17.92 -9.42
N THR A 112 -5.86 -18.51 -10.59
CA THR A 112 -5.75 -19.97 -10.76
C THR A 112 -4.28 -20.41 -10.74
N SER A 113 -4.05 -21.72 -10.73
CA SER A 113 -2.69 -22.27 -10.79
C SER A 113 -2.02 -21.93 -12.11
N GLU A 114 -2.78 -21.98 -13.21
CA GLU A 114 -2.32 -21.72 -14.55
C GLU A 114 -1.97 -20.24 -14.73
N GLN A 115 -2.84 -19.32 -14.26
CA GLN A 115 -2.59 -17.88 -14.31
C GLN A 115 -1.36 -17.49 -13.48
N LEU A 116 -1.26 -18.00 -12.25
CA LEU A 116 -0.10 -17.71 -11.40
C LEU A 116 1.19 -18.29 -11.98
N THR A 117 1.11 -19.44 -12.66
CA THR A 117 2.27 -20.02 -13.34
C THR A 117 2.75 -19.11 -14.46
N LEU A 118 1.82 -18.65 -15.30
CA LEU A 118 2.13 -17.74 -16.41
C LEU A 118 2.72 -16.42 -15.91
N ALA A 119 2.15 -15.81 -14.88
CA ALA A 119 2.61 -14.55 -14.30
C ALA A 119 4.05 -14.60 -13.77
N VAL A 120 4.45 -15.73 -13.16
CA VAL A 120 5.70 -15.86 -12.40
C VAL A 120 6.81 -16.59 -13.17
N TRP A 121 6.45 -17.55 -14.02
CA TRP A 121 7.40 -18.38 -14.79
C TRP A 121 7.24 -18.22 -16.32
N GLY A 122 6.19 -17.57 -16.81
CA GLY A 122 5.92 -17.43 -18.24
C GLY A 122 5.39 -18.72 -18.89
N GLU A 123 5.36 -18.73 -20.22
CA GLU A 123 4.81 -19.85 -21.01
C GLU A 123 5.58 -21.17 -20.85
N ALA A 124 6.87 -21.09 -20.50
CA ALA A 124 7.69 -22.26 -20.22
C ALA A 124 7.45 -22.86 -18.82
N GLY A 125 6.61 -22.22 -17.99
CA GLY A 125 6.33 -22.65 -16.63
C GLY A 125 5.40 -23.86 -16.56
N GLU A 126 5.76 -24.85 -15.76
CA GLU A 126 4.88 -25.99 -15.47
C GLU A 126 3.91 -25.65 -14.33
N THR A 127 2.62 -25.93 -14.53
CA THR A 127 1.54 -25.64 -13.55
C THR A 127 1.77 -26.30 -12.17
N GLY A 128 2.56 -27.38 -12.11
CA GLY A 128 2.94 -28.06 -10.87
C GLY A 128 3.86 -27.24 -9.96
N CYS A 129 4.66 -26.33 -10.53
CA CYS A 129 5.58 -25.47 -9.79
C CYS A 129 4.84 -24.52 -8.85
N ALA A 130 3.77 -23.87 -9.34
CA ALA A 130 2.95 -22.95 -8.54
C ALA A 130 2.35 -23.64 -7.31
N LYS A 131 1.74 -24.82 -7.48
CA LYS A 131 1.14 -25.57 -6.36
C LYS A 131 2.15 -25.92 -5.28
N THR A 132 3.33 -26.37 -5.71
CA THR A 132 4.41 -26.79 -4.81
C THR A 132 4.98 -25.61 -4.03
N GLU A 133 5.26 -24.50 -4.71
CA GLU A 133 5.79 -23.30 -4.07
C GLU A 133 4.76 -22.63 -3.15
N LEU A 134 3.49 -22.58 -3.55
CA LEU A 134 2.41 -22.07 -2.68
C LEU A 134 2.18 -22.94 -1.45
N HIS A 135 2.26 -24.26 -1.57
CA HIS A 135 2.17 -25.15 -0.41
C HIS A 135 3.24 -24.83 0.64
N ARG A 136 4.47 -24.51 0.20
CA ARG A 136 5.55 -24.10 1.09
C ARG A 136 5.34 -22.68 1.63
N LEU A 137 4.91 -21.75 0.80
CA LEU A 137 4.64 -20.36 1.20
C LEU A 137 3.55 -20.25 2.26
N ARG A 138 2.57 -21.16 2.26
CA ARG A 138 1.50 -21.23 3.29
C ARG A 138 2.00 -21.40 4.72
N GLN A 139 3.24 -21.85 4.92
CA GLN A 139 3.85 -21.93 6.25
C GLN A 139 4.14 -20.55 6.84
N TRP A 140 4.20 -19.51 6.02
CA TRP A 140 4.61 -18.15 6.38
C TRP A 140 3.47 -17.15 6.28
N VAL A 141 2.62 -17.30 5.26
CA VAL A 141 1.52 -16.37 4.95
C VAL A 141 0.25 -17.17 4.71
N PRO A 142 -0.89 -16.78 5.30
CA PRO A 142 -2.16 -17.47 5.07
C PRO A 142 -2.66 -17.22 3.64
N LEU A 143 -2.78 -18.31 2.86
CA LEU A 143 -3.21 -18.28 1.45
C LEU A 143 -4.38 -19.23 1.20
N SER A 144 -5.40 -18.76 0.47
CA SER A 144 -6.54 -19.59 0.08
C SER A 144 -6.14 -20.73 -0.85
N SER A 145 -6.97 -21.77 -0.91
CA SER A 145 -6.70 -22.97 -1.71
C SER A 145 -7.02 -22.79 -3.19
N ARG A 146 -8.19 -22.24 -3.54
CA ARG A 146 -8.60 -21.85 -4.90
C ARG A 146 -9.72 -20.79 -4.87
N PRO A 147 -9.65 -19.72 -5.70
CA PRO A 147 -8.43 -19.23 -6.34
C PRO A 147 -7.38 -18.85 -5.27
N TYR A 148 -6.11 -18.79 -5.64
CA TYR A 148 -5.02 -18.43 -4.71
C TYR A 148 -5.09 -16.93 -4.39
N ARG A 149 -5.19 -16.59 -3.11
CA ARG A 149 -5.29 -15.22 -2.57
C ARG A 149 -4.55 -15.14 -1.25
N ILE A 150 -4.04 -13.96 -0.93
CA ILE A 150 -3.59 -13.64 0.43
C ILE A 150 -4.85 -13.45 1.30
N GLN A 151 -4.92 -14.14 2.45
CA GLN A 151 -6.12 -14.16 3.31
C GLN A 151 -6.06 -13.15 4.46
N VAL A 152 -5.07 -12.27 4.44
CA VAL A 152 -4.88 -11.15 5.37
C VAL A 152 -4.89 -9.85 4.60
N SER A 153 -5.12 -8.73 5.29
CA SER A 153 -4.95 -7.41 4.70
C SER A 153 -3.51 -7.24 4.19
N VAL A 154 -3.37 -6.66 3.01
CA VAL A 154 -2.07 -6.40 2.38
C VAL A 154 -1.85 -4.90 2.28
N ALA A 155 -0.72 -4.43 2.79
CA ALA A 155 -0.17 -3.11 2.50
C ALA A 155 1.06 -3.32 1.61
N ALA A 156 1.11 -2.68 0.45
CA ALA A 156 2.23 -2.81 -0.47
C ALA A 156 2.63 -1.44 -1.02
N ASP A 157 3.91 -1.12 -0.91
CA ASP A 157 4.46 0.18 -1.31
C ASP A 157 4.22 0.49 -2.81
N PHE A 158 4.40 -0.50 -3.68
CA PHE A 158 4.15 -0.34 -5.11
C PHE A 158 2.68 -0.11 -5.44
N LEU A 159 1.74 -0.76 -4.73
CA LEU A 159 0.31 -0.49 -4.90
C LEU A 159 -0.05 0.92 -4.43
N GLU A 160 0.58 1.38 -3.36
CA GLU A 160 0.39 2.74 -2.84
C GLU A 160 0.92 3.80 -3.82
N VAL A 161 2.10 3.58 -4.43
CA VAL A 161 2.62 4.45 -5.50
C VAL A 161 1.63 4.55 -6.67
N ILE A 162 1.11 3.41 -7.12
CA ILE A 162 0.13 3.36 -8.22
C ILE A 162 -1.13 4.17 -7.86
N GLU A 163 -1.63 4.02 -6.65
CA GLU A 163 -2.81 4.75 -6.19
C GLU A 163 -2.53 6.26 -6.07
N MET A 164 -1.35 6.65 -5.58
CA MET A 164 -0.96 8.06 -5.54
C MET A 164 -0.86 8.65 -6.95
N LEU A 165 -0.30 7.93 -7.91
CA LEU A 165 -0.26 8.37 -9.31
C LEU A 165 -1.67 8.57 -9.89
N ARG A 166 -2.59 7.62 -9.66
CA ARG A 166 -4.00 7.73 -10.10
C ARG A 166 -4.70 8.96 -9.53
N ARG A 167 -4.34 9.37 -8.30
CA ARG A 167 -4.89 10.55 -7.63
C ARG A 167 -4.21 11.87 -8.01
N GLY A 168 -3.18 11.84 -8.86
CA GLY A 168 -2.36 13.01 -9.18
C GLY A 168 -1.45 13.44 -8.03
N CYS A 169 -1.27 12.58 -7.03
CA CYS A 169 -0.50 12.78 -5.81
C CYS A 169 1.00 12.52 -6.03
N LEU A 170 1.60 13.18 -7.02
CA LEU A 170 2.94 12.84 -7.53
C LEU A 170 4.05 12.92 -6.47
N ARG A 171 4.07 13.97 -5.64
CA ARG A 171 5.07 14.14 -4.57
C ARG A 171 5.01 12.99 -3.55
N GLN A 172 3.82 12.48 -3.24
CA GLN A 172 3.64 11.33 -2.35
C GLN A 172 4.09 10.03 -3.03
N ALA A 173 3.74 9.84 -4.30
CA ALA A 173 4.21 8.71 -5.11
C ALA A 173 5.75 8.62 -5.13
N LEU A 174 6.44 9.72 -5.44
CA LEU A 174 7.91 9.76 -5.43
C LEU A 174 8.51 9.62 -4.03
N GLY A 175 7.79 10.04 -2.98
CA GLY A 175 8.19 9.82 -1.60
C GLY A 175 8.27 8.34 -1.24
N LEU A 176 7.33 7.54 -1.76
CA LEU A 176 7.27 6.09 -1.57
C LEU A 176 8.20 5.32 -2.51
N TYR A 177 8.45 5.83 -3.72
CA TYR A 177 9.35 5.20 -4.68
C TYR A 177 10.81 5.24 -4.21
N LYS A 178 11.29 4.12 -3.67
CA LYS A 178 12.69 3.94 -3.21
C LYS A 178 13.61 3.30 -4.23
N GLY A 179 13.06 2.85 -5.36
CA GLY A 179 13.78 2.22 -6.46
C GLY A 179 12.88 1.24 -7.22
N PRO A 180 13.45 0.53 -8.21
CA PRO A 180 12.69 -0.40 -9.05
C PRO A 180 11.96 -1.45 -8.24
N LEU A 181 10.77 -1.87 -8.71
CA LEU A 181 10.06 -3.01 -8.14
C LEU A 181 10.86 -4.30 -8.37
N LEU A 182 11.32 -4.94 -7.29
CA LEU A 182 12.06 -6.20 -7.32
C LEU A 182 13.12 -6.25 -8.45
N PRO A 183 14.19 -5.43 -8.40
CA PRO A 183 15.10 -5.17 -9.52
C PRO A 183 15.76 -6.42 -10.12
N ARG A 184 15.86 -7.51 -9.36
CA ARG A 184 16.48 -8.77 -9.80
C ARG A 184 15.48 -9.82 -10.27
N SER A 185 14.19 -9.56 -10.15
CA SER A 185 13.13 -10.47 -10.61
C SER A 185 13.05 -10.49 -12.13
N GLN A 186 12.89 -11.70 -12.65
CA GLN A 186 12.64 -12.00 -14.06
C GLN A 186 11.24 -12.60 -14.28
N ALA A 187 10.39 -12.59 -13.25
CA ALA A 187 8.99 -12.99 -13.38
C ALA A 187 8.27 -12.04 -14.36
N PRO A 188 7.61 -12.56 -15.42
CA PRO A 188 7.05 -11.73 -16.48
C PRO A 188 6.18 -10.57 -15.99
N GLU A 189 5.21 -10.84 -15.12
CA GLU A 189 4.27 -9.83 -14.63
C GLU A 189 4.96 -8.76 -13.75
N ILE A 190 6.00 -9.16 -13.02
CA ILE A 190 6.77 -8.23 -12.18
C ILE A 190 7.65 -7.34 -13.05
N VAL A 191 8.25 -7.90 -14.11
CA VAL A 191 9.03 -7.14 -15.09
C VAL A 191 8.14 -6.10 -15.78
N GLU A 192 6.96 -6.53 -16.26
CA GLU A 192 5.98 -5.66 -16.89
C GLU A 192 5.51 -4.56 -15.93
N THR A 193 5.12 -4.92 -14.70
CA THR A 193 4.67 -3.97 -13.68
C THR A 193 5.77 -2.97 -13.32
N ARG A 194 7.03 -3.42 -13.19
CA ARG A 194 8.18 -2.55 -12.92
C ARG A 194 8.36 -1.51 -14.02
N VAL A 195 8.40 -1.95 -15.28
CA VAL A 195 8.57 -1.06 -16.45
C VAL A 195 7.42 -0.06 -16.51
N TRP A 196 6.17 -0.55 -16.44
CA TRP A 196 4.99 0.30 -16.49
C TRP A 196 4.96 1.33 -15.35
N LEU A 197 5.34 0.94 -14.13
CA LEU A 197 5.39 1.85 -12.99
C LEU A 197 6.46 2.94 -13.16
N GLU A 198 7.65 2.55 -13.64
CA GLU A 198 8.76 3.46 -13.91
C GLU A 198 8.40 4.46 -15.01
N GLU A 199 7.83 3.99 -16.13
CA GLU A 199 7.36 4.84 -17.22
C GLU A 199 6.25 5.78 -16.74
N SER A 200 5.30 5.29 -15.94
CA SER A 200 4.21 6.12 -15.39
C SER A 200 4.74 7.24 -14.48
N LEU A 201 5.74 6.93 -13.64
CA LEU A 201 6.40 7.93 -12.80
C LEU A 201 7.16 8.95 -13.64
N ARG A 202 7.92 8.48 -14.63
CA ARG A 202 8.69 9.30 -15.56
C ARG A 202 7.79 10.32 -16.27
N GLU A 203 6.74 9.85 -16.92
CA GLU A 203 5.83 10.72 -17.67
C GLU A 203 5.12 11.73 -16.75
N ALA A 204 4.69 11.30 -15.56
CA ALA A 204 4.07 12.20 -14.59
C ALA A 204 5.04 13.30 -14.11
N VAL A 205 6.32 12.96 -13.92
CA VAL A 205 7.37 13.90 -13.53
C VAL A 205 7.71 14.88 -14.65
N LEU A 206 7.91 14.39 -15.88
CA LEU A 206 8.17 15.25 -17.04
C LEU A 206 7.03 16.26 -17.26
N CYS A 207 5.78 15.82 -17.09
CA CYS A 207 4.61 16.68 -17.23
C CYS A 207 4.42 17.67 -16.07
N SER A 208 5.01 17.43 -14.89
CA SER A 208 4.79 18.27 -13.70
C SER A 208 5.46 19.64 -13.79
N GLY A 209 6.61 19.74 -14.49
CA GLY A 209 7.47 20.92 -14.48
C GLY A 209 8.09 21.26 -13.11
N GLU A 210 7.98 20.36 -12.12
CA GLU A 210 8.52 20.58 -10.78
C GLU A 210 9.99 20.14 -10.70
N GLY A 211 10.93 21.09 -10.75
CA GLY A 211 12.37 20.82 -10.78
C GLY A 211 12.88 19.90 -9.66
N GLU A 212 12.32 20.01 -8.44
CA GLU A 212 12.68 19.10 -7.33
C GLU A 212 12.23 17.65 -7.58
N LEU A 213 11.08 17.44 -8.20
CA LEU A 213 10.57 16.10 -8.51
C LEU A 213 11.34 15.50 -9.70
N VAL A 214 11.64 16.32 -10.70
CA VAL A 214 12.50 15.95 -11.84
C VAL A 214 13.87 15.52 -11.35
N TRP A 215 14.52 16.34 -10.53
CA TRP A 215 15.80 15.97 -9.91
C TRP A 215 15.72 14.65 -9.15
N ALA A 216 14.72 14.51 -8.27
CA ALA A 216 14.56 13.37 -7.40
C ALA A 216 14.37 12.06 -8.18
N LEU A 217 13.70 12.09 -9.33
CA LEU A 217 13.55 10.91 -10.19
C LEU A 217 14.78 10.68 -11.07
N ALA A 218 15.40 11.74 -11.62
CA ALA A 218 16.63 11.65 -12.41
C ALA A 218 17.76 10.96 -11.64
N GLU A 219 17.93 11.33 -10.36
CA GLU A 219 18.92 10.73 -9.46
C GLU A 219 18.65 9.23 -9.21
N ARG A 220 17.37 8.85 -9.05
CA ARG A 220 16.98 7.45 -8.80
C ARG A 220 17.14 6.55 -10.03
N LEU A 221 16.74 7.03 -11.21
CA LEU A 221 16.84 6.26 -12.45
C LEU A 221 18.26 6.27 -13.01
N GLY A 222 19.00 7.37 -12.80
CA GLY A 222 20.42 7.51 -13.11
C GLY A 222 20.73 7.65 -14.61
N THR A 223 20.07 6.88 -15.47
CA THR A 223 20.40 6.77 -16.91
C THR A 223 19.43 7.48 -17.84
N ASP A 224 18.39 8.12 -17.32
CA ASP A 224 17.40 8.83 -18.12
C ASP A 224 17.91 10.21 -18.55
N LEU A 225 18.36 10.32 -19.81
CA LEU A 225 18.95 11.54 -20.34
C LEU A 225 17.96 12.72 -20.31
N GLU A 226 16.70 12.49 -20.69
CA GLU A 226 15.69 13.54 -20.77
C GLU A 226 15.38 14.13 -19.39
N LEU A 227 15.28 13.28 -18.35
CA LEU A 227 15.11 13.77 -16.98
C LEU A 227 16.31 14.62 -16.50
N TRP A 228 17.54 14.24 -16.87
CA TRP A 228 18.72 15.03 -16.51
C TRP A 228 18.82 16.35 -17.26
N GLU A 229 18.43 16.39 -18.54
CA GLU A 229 18.34 17.62 -19.32
C GLU A 229 17.27 18.55 -18.74
N LEU A 230 16.07 18.03 -18.47
CA LEU A 230 15.01 18.82 -17.86
C LEU A 230 15.39 19.30 -16.45
N ALA A 231 16.11 18.49 -15.67
CA ALA A 231 16.62 18.92 -14.37
C ALA A 231 17.55 20.15 -14.52
N LEU A 232 18.46 20.16 -15.49
CA LEU A 232 19.31 21.34 -15.76
C LEU A 232 18.50 22.57 -16.13
N GLU A 233 17.46 22.40 -16.94
CA GLU A 233 16.60 23.51 -17.37
C GLU A 233 15.77 24.11 -16.23
N LEU A 234 15.35 23.28 -15.27
CA LEU A 234 14.46 23.70 -14.17
C LEU A 234 15.20 24.10 -12.89
N LEU A 235 16.48 23.75 -12.73
CA LEU A 235 17.27 24.15 -11.57
C LEU A 235 17.56 25.65 -11.59
N PRO A 236 17.55 26.34 -10.43
CA PRO A 236 17.97 27.74 -10.35
C PRO A 236 19.43 27.95 -10.79
N ASP A 237 19.75 29.10 -11.37
CA ASP A 237 21.08 29.44 -11.91
C ASP A 237 22.26 29.27 -10.92
N GLN A 238 22.00 29.37 -9.62
CA GLN A 238 23.01 29.24 -8.55
C GLN A 238 22.87 27.93 -7.76
N ASP A 239 22.16 26.94 -8.28
CA ASP A 239 22.00 25.66 -7.60
C ASP A 239 23.31 24.84 -7.64
N SER A 240 23.76 24.42 -6.47
CA SER A 240 24.95 23.58 -6.29
C SER A 240 24.92 22.25 -7.04
N ARG A 241 23.73 21.80 -7.46
CA ARG A 241 23.49 20.57 -8.21
C ARG A 241 23.81 20.67 -9.70
N HIS A 242 23.90 21.88 -10.26
CA HIS A 242 24.08 22.11 -11.69
C HIS A 242 25.33 21.42 -12.29
N PRO A 243 26.52 21.43 -11.64
CA PRO A 243 27.68 20.72 -12.17
C PRO A 243 27.47 19.20 -12.26
N LEU A 244 26.74 18.60 -11.31
CA LEU A 244 26.48 17.17 -11.27
C LEU A 244 25.59 16.76 -12.45
N ALA A 245 24.47 17.46 -12.66
CA ALA A 245 23.59 17.17 -13.79
C ALA A 245 24.28 17.39 -15.14
N SER A 246 25.09 18.45 -15.28
CA SER A 246 25.83 18.72 -16.52
C SER A 246 26.81 17.60 -16.89
N VAL A 247 27.57 17.11 -15.91
CA VAL A 247 28.48 15.96 -16.10
C VAL A 247 27.69 14.71 -16.50
N GLN A 248 26.55 14.46 -15.86
CA GLN A 248 25.74 13.29 -16.14
C GLN A 248 25.11 13.32 -17.53
N VAL A 249 24.58 14.47 -17.96
CA VAL A 249 24.08 14.67 -19.34
C VAL A 249 25.19 14.41 -20.37
N ASN A 250 26.37 15.01 -20.19
CA ASN A 250 27.49 14.82 -21.11
C ASN A 250 27.93 13.34 -21.17
N ARG A 251 27.97 12.67 -20.02
CA ARG A 251 28.27 11.24 -19.95
C ARG A 251 27.26 10.42 -20.73
N LEU A 252 25.96 10.63 -20.51
CA LEU A 252 24.89 9.87 -21.17
C LEU A 252 24.90 10.10 -22.69
N LYS A 253 25.09 11.34 -23.16
CA LYS A 253 25.23 11.67 -24.59
C LYS A 253 26.40 10.98 -25.28
N THR A 254 27.48 10.66 -24.54
CA THR A 254 28.66 10.00 -25.11
C THR A 254 28.48 8.49 -25.28
N HIS A 255 27.46 7.90 -24.64
CA HIS A 255 27.22 6.45 -24.64
C HIS A 255 26.05 6.02 -25.56
N TRP A 256 25.60 6.92 -26.43
CA TRP A 256 24.56 6.71 -27.46
C TRP A 256 25.16 7.01 -28.84
#